data_AF-A0A231NR01-F1
#
_entry.id   AF-A0A231NR01-F1
#
_cell.length_a   1.000
_cell.length_b   1.000
_cell.length_c   1.000
_cell.angle_alpha   90.00
_cell.angle_beta   90.00
_cell.angle_gamma   90.00
#
_symmetry.space_group_name_H-M   'P 1'
#
loop_
_entity.id
_entity.type
_entity.pdbx_description
1 polymer ?
#
loop_
_entity_poly.entity_id
_entity_poly.type
_entity_poly.pdbx_seq_one_letter_code
_entity_poly.pdbx_strand_id
1 'polypeptide(L)'
;MTDFEKKIIEQLKEQLEFDNPSYSQWLLGVSLPTIIEQKDHHLTLTARVVVKTNESDLVDGMDISFTLEPIIDPGYYENSPDYMGGTIEDSVHWLNHHGKIVLEQLEDPFETRILKELPMDELNQLENNSLESRCSNDHDN
;
A
#
# COMPACT_ATOMS: atom_id res chain seq x y z
N MET A 1 -3.42 16.50 8.20
CA MET A 1 -4.31 15.82 7.24
C MET A 1 -5.69 16.43 7.33
N THR A 2 -6.32 16.80 6.21
CA THR A 2 -7.66 17.39 6.16
C THR A 2 -8.75 16.31 6.14
N ASP A 3 -10.01 16.67 6.41
CA ASP A 3 -11.11 15.71 6.35
C ASP A 3 -11.41 15.23 4.92
N PHE A 4 -11.07 16.03 3.91
CA PHE A 4 -11.13 15.63 2.52
C PHE A 4 -10.05 14.58 2.19
N GLU A 5 -8.81 14.79 2.65
CA GLU A 5 -7.71 13.82 2.50
C GLU A 5 -8.08 12.47 3.16
N LYS A 6 -8.68 12.50 4.36
CA LYS A 6 -9.14 11.28 5.03
C LYS A 6 -10.19 10.52 4.23
N LYS A 7 -11.21 11.21 3.70
CA LYS A 7 -12.27 10.59 2.90
C LYS A 7 -11.72 9.92 1.64
N ILE A 8 -10.77 10.55 0.96
CA ILE A 8 -10.09 9.95 -0.20
C ILE A 8 -9.36 8.68 0.24
N ILE A 9 -8.58 8.74 1.32
CA ILE A 9 -7.84 7.58 1.83
C ILE A 9 -8.81 6.45 2.20
N GLU A 10 -9.90 6.75 2.92
CA GLU A 10 -10.91 5.76 3.30
C GLU A 10 -11.53 5.06 2.08
N GLN A 11 -11.92 5.83 1.05
CA GLN A 11 -12.45 5.24 -0.17
C GLN A 11 -11.42 4.40 -0.94
N LEU A 12 -10.19 4.89 -1.04
CA LEU A 12 -9.11 4.11 -1.65
C LEU A 12 -8.88 2.81 -0.90
N LYS A 13 -8.93 2.84 0.44
CA LYS A 13 -8.77 1.64 1.26
C LYS A 13 -9.88 0.62 1.01
N GLU A 14 -11.13 1.08 1.01
CA GLU A 14 -12.29 0.22 0.74
C GLU A 14 -12.26 -0.45 -0.64
N GLN A 15 -11.62 0.18 -1.62
CA GLN A 15 -11.65 -0.27 -3.02
C GLN A 15 -10.40 -1.05 -3.42
N LEU A 16 -9.25 -0.77 -2.81
CA LEU A 16 -7.95 -1.30 -3.23
C LEU A 16 -7.26 -2.16 -2.18
N GLU A 17 -7.63 -2.05 -0.89
CA GLU A 17 -7.09 -2.95 0.11
C GLU A 17 -7.90 -4.24 0.12
N PHE A 18 -7.20 -5.37 0.17
CA PHE A 18 -7.81 -6.68 0.26
C PHE A 18 -6.94 -7.58 1.15
N ASP A 19 -7.61 -8.35 1.99
CA ASP A 19 -6.98 -9.24 2.96
C ASP A 19 -7.63 -10.62 2.83
N ASN A 20 -6.85 -11.61 2.40
CA ASN A 20 -7.22 -13.01 2.48
C ASN A 20 -6.06 -13.83 3.08
N PRO A 21 -6.31 -15.08 3.53
CA PRO A 21 -5.31 -15.87 4.26
C PRO A 21 -3.98 -16.11 3.52
N SER A 22 -3.94 -16.02 2.19
CA SER A 22 -2.75 -16.27 1.37
C SER A 22 -2.18 -15.02 0.69
N TYR A 23 -2.98 -13.97 0.57
CA TYR A 23 -2.70 -12.80 -0.23
C TYR A 23 -3.29 -11.56 0.44
N SER A 24 -2.44 -10.57 0.65
CA SER A 24 -2.82 -9.24 1.08
C SER A 24 -2.36 -8.21 0.05
N GLN A 25 -3.17 -7.18 -0.13
CA GLN A 25 -2.85 -5.99 -0.90
C GLN A 25 -3.21 -4.77 -0.06
N TRP A 26 -2.30 -3.81 0.04
CA TRP A 26 -2.55 -2.57 0.76
C TRP A 26 -2.08 -1.34 0.01
N LEU A 27 -2.59 -0.18 0.43
CA LEU A 27 -2.07 1.10 -0.04
C LEU A 27 -0.71 1.36 0.62
N LEU A 28 0.37 1.31 -0.16
CA LEU A 28 1.70 1.68 0.33
C LEU A 28 1.88 3.20 0.40
N GLY A 29 1.30 3.93 -0.55
CA GLY A 29 1.40 5.38 -0.56
C GLY A 29 0.33 6.06 -1.39
N VAL A 30 -0.04 7.27 -0.98
CA VAL A 30 -0.97 8.13 -1.72
C VAL A 30 -0.41 9.54 -1.76
N SER A 31 -0.35 10.11 -2.96
CA SER A 31 -0.01 11.50 -3.20
C SER A 31 -1.17 12.20 -3.88
N LEU A 32 -1.52 13.38 -3.36
CA LEU A 32 -2.56 14.22 -3.94
C LEU A 32 -1.93 15.48 -4.55
N PRO A 33 -2.42 15.94 -5.71
CA PRO A 33 -1.92 17.14 -6.34
C PRO A 33 -2.25 18.34 -5.46
N THR A 34 -1.40 19.36 -5.55
CA THR A 34 -1.61 20.64 -4.86
C THR A 34 -2.64 21.53 -5.56
N ILE A 35 -2.99 21.20 -6.80
CA ILE A 35 -3.92 21.95 -7.65
C ILE A 35 -5.08 21.01 -8.03
N ILE A 36 -6.30 21.49 -7.90
CA ILE A 36 -7.52 20.84 -8.37
C ILE A 36 -7.80 21.36 -9.79
N GLU A 37 -8.02 20.45 -10.73
CA GLU A 37 -8.31 20.80 -12.12
C GLU A 37 -9.81 20.97 -12.33
N GLN A 38 -10.20 21.72 -13.37
CA GLN A 38 -11.58 21.77 -13.82
C GLN A 38 -11.68 21.11 -15.19
N LYS A 39 -12.41 20.00 -15.27
CA LYS A 39 -12.65 19.24 -16.50
C LYS A 39 -14.15 19.06 -16.70
N ASP A 40 -14.65 19.39 -17.89
CA ASP A 40 -16.06 19.24 -18.26
C ASP A 40 -17.04 19.81 -17.21
N HIS A 41 -16.75 21.03 -16.72
CA HIS A 41 -17.46 21.74 -15.65
C HIS A 41 -17.39 21.13 -14.25
N HIS A 42 -16.70 20.00 -14.07
CA HIS A 42 -16.48 19.37 -12.78
C HIS A 42 -15.08 19.68 -12.27
N LEU A 43 -14.96 19.84 -10.95
CA LEU A 43 -13.66 19.91 -10.30
C LEU A 43 -13.16 18.48 -10.11
N THR A 44 -11.98 18.19 -10.62
CA THR A 44 -11.35 16.88 -10.65
C THR A 44 -9.99 16.92 -9.95
N LEU A 45 -9.69 15.85 -9.22
CA LEU A 45 -8.40 15.64 -8.58
C LEU A 45 -7.93 14.22 -8.90
N THR A 46 -6.69 14.07 -9.35
CA THR A 46 -6.13 12.74 -9.62
C THR A 46 -5.16 12.36 -8.51
N ALA A 47 -5.54 11.40 -7.67
CA ALA A 47 -4.65 10.80 -6.70
C ALA A 47 -3.65 9.87 -7.41
N ARG A 48 -2.37 9.98 -7.05
CA ARG A 48 -1.35 8.99 -7.39
C ARG A 48 -1.28 7.99 -6.24
N VAL A 49 -1.50 6.72 -6.54
CA VAL A 49 -1.62 5.66 -5.55
C VAL A 49 -0.59 4.60 -5.85
N VAL A 50 0.08 4.10 -4.81
CA VAL A 50 0.98 2.95 -4.89
C VAL A 50 0.40 1.83 -4.04
N VAL A 51 0.27 0.64 -4.62
CA VAL A 51 -0.18 -0.58 -3.94
C VAL A 51 0.99 -1.55 -3.79
N LYS A 52 0.95 -2.31 -2.70
CA LYS A 52 1.92 -3.36 -2.38
C LYS A 52 1.15 -4.64 -2.04
N THR A 53 1.75 -5.78 -2.38
CA THR A 53 1.25 -7.10 -2.03
C THR A 53 2.25 -7.80 -1.11
N ASN A 54 1.79 -8.79 -0.33
CA ASN A 54 2.68 -9.62 0.48
C ASN A 54 3.54 -10.59 -0.36
N GLU A 55 3.16 -10.88 -1.60
CA GLU A 55 3.82 -11.89 -2.44
C GLU A 55 5.00 -11.35 -3.28
N SER A 56 5.15 -10.04 -3.41
CA SER A 56 6.15 -9.43 -4.31
C SER A 56 6.86 -8.27 -3.63
N ASP A 57 8.18 -8.18 -3.74
CA ASP A 57 8.97 -7.02 -3.28
C ASP A 57 8.76 -5.76 -4.13
N LEU A 58 8.10 -5.89 -5.27
CA LEU A 58 7.79 -4.79 -6.18
C LEU A 58 6.43 -4.16 -5.86
N VAL A 59 6.26 -2.91 -6.28
CA VAL A 59 5.02 -2.14 -6.15
C VAL A 59 4.48 -1.70 -7.50
N ASP A 60 3.16 -1.47 -7.53
CA ASP A 60 2.45 -0.94 -8.68
C ASP A 60 1.83 0.42 -8.35
N GLY A 61 1.95 1.35 -9.29
CA GLY A 61 1.46 2.71 -9.20
C GLY A 61 0.30 2.94 -10.16
N MET A 62 -0.71 3.70 -9.73
CA MET A 62 -1.91 3.98 -10.51
C MET A 62 -2.44 5.39 -10.25
N ASP A 63 -3.22 5.86 -11.23
CA ASP A 63 -3.83 7.17 -11.24
C ASP A 63 -5.33 7.05 -11.01
N ILE A 64 -5.86 7.64 -9.94
CA ILE A 64 -7.28 7.56 -9.59
C ILE A 64 -7.87 8.95 -9.56
N SER A 65 -8.79 9.20 -10.50
CA SER A 65 -9.48 10.48 -10.61
C SER A 65 -10.73 10.51 -9.73
N PHE A 66 -10.83 11.55 -8.93
CA PHE A 66 -11.97 11.91 -8.11
C PHE A 66 -12.60 13.16 -8.69
N THR A 67 -13.92 13.15 -8.91
CA THR A 67 -14.67 14.40 -8.95
C THR A 67 -14.84 14.91 -7.52
N LEU A 68 -15.06 16.21 -7.31
CA LEU A 68 -15.23 16.76 -5.95
C LEU A 68 -16.50 16.28 -5.22
N GLU A 69 -17.33 15.45 -5.87
CA GLU A 69 -18.10 14.41 -5.19
C GLU A 69 -17.25 13.14 -5.21
N PRO A 70 -16.68 12.67 -4.08
CA PRO A 70 -15.69 11.61 -4.06
C PRO A 70 -16.36 10.29 -4.45
N ILE A 71 -16.43 10.05 -5.75
CA ILE A 71 -16.91 8.86 -6.41
C ILE A 71 -15.82 8.56 -7.41
N ILE A 72 -15.20 7.39 -7.26
CA ILE A 72 -14.20 6.91 -8.21
C ILE A 72 -14.87 6.78 -9.58
N ASP A 73 -14.22 7.31 -10.62
CA ASP A 73 -14.65 7.11 -11.99
C ASP A 73 -14.73 5.59 -12.29
N PRO A 74 -15.91 5.03 -12.61
CA PRO A 74 -16.05 3.60 -12.92
C PRO A 74 -15.16 3.10 -14.06
N GLY A 75 -14.68 3.99 -14.94
CA GLY A 75 -13.75 3.67 -16.03
C GLY A 75 -12.26 3.74 -15.66
N TYR A 76 -11.89 3.90 -14.38
CA TYR A 76 -10.49 4.13 -13.98
C TYR A 76 -9.53 3.00 -14.39
N TYR A 77 -10.01 1.75 -14.44
CA TYR A 77 -9.25 0.59 -14.91
C TYR A 77 -8.75 0.74 -16.35
N GLU A 78 -9.46 1.50 -17.19
CA GLU A 78 -9.15 1.63 -18.62
C GLU A 78 -8.26 2.86 -18.93
N ASN A 79 -8.06 3.78 -17.96
CA ASN A 79 -7.35 5.05 -18.15
C ASN A 79 -5.95 5.10 -17.52
N SER A 80 -5.35 3.98 -17.10
CA SER A 80 -4.04 3.95 -16.43
C SER A 80 -2.86 3.70 -17.39
N PRO A 81 -1.82 4.55 -17.38
CA PRO A 81 -0.43 4.08 -17.11
C PRO A 81 0.38 5.10 -16.25
N ASP A 82 1.53 4.83 -15.59
CA ASP A 82 2.79 4.26 -16.09
C ASP A 82 3.82 3.96 -14.95
N TYR A 83 3.46 3.16 -13.94
CA TYR A 83 4.43 2.61 -12.98
C TYR A 83 4.04 1.19 -12.59
N MET A 84 4.66 0.19 -13.21
CA MET A 84 4.40 -1.23 -12.95
C MET A 84 5.70 -1.94 -12.60
N GLY A 85 5.71 -2.67 -11.49
CA GLY A 85 6.86 -3.49 -11.09
C GLY A 85 8.11 -2.70 -10.70
N GLY A 86 7.97 -1.56 -10.04
CA GLY A 86 9.11 -0.78 -9.55
C GLY A 86 9.43 -1.02 -8.08
N THR A 87 10.53 -0.43 -7.59
CA THR A 87 10.94 -0.58 -6.18
C THR A 87 10.12 0.33 -5.26
N ILE A 88 10.15 0.07 -3.95
CA ILE A 88 9.55 0.96 -2.95
C ILE A 88 10.21 2.35 -3.01
N GLU A 89 11.53 2.42 -3.12
CA GLU A 89 12.28 3.69 -3.17
C GLU A 89 11.89 4.55 -4.38
N ASP A 90 11.83 3.95 -5.57
CA ASP A 90 11.41 4.62 -6.80
C ASP A 90 9.96 5.13 -6.68
N SER A 91 9.09 4.39 -6.01
CA SER A 91 7.69 4.77 -5.80
C SER A 91 7.55 6.00 -4.90
N VAL A 92 8.41 6.12 -3.88
CA VAL A 92 8.44 7.29 -2.98
C VAL A 92 8.90 8.53 -3.76
N HIS A 93 9.90 8.39 -4.64
CA HIS A 93 10.32 9.47 -5.53
C HIS A 93 9.19 9.89 -6.49
N TRP A 94 8.50 8.91 -7.08
CA TRP A 94 7.36 9.16 -7.96
C TRP A 94 6.22 9.91 -7.25
N LEU A 95 5.83 9.47 -6.05
CA LEU A 95 4.78 10.12 -5.25
C LEU A 95 5.14 11.57 -4.87
N ASN A 96 6.39 11.82 -4.46
CA ASN A 96 6.88 13.16 -4.12
C ASN A 96 6.93 14.10 -5.34
N HIS A 97 7.18 13.58 -6.53
CA HIS A 97 7.20 14.39 -7.75
C HIS A 97 5.80 14.95 -8.10
N HIS A 98 4.74 14.19 -7.84
CA HIS A 98 3.40 14.49 -8.32
C HIS A 98 2.55 15.31 -7.34
N GLY A 99 2.95 15.42 -6.08
CA GLY A 99 2.15 16.14 -5.11
C GLY A 99 2.59 15.94 -3.67
N LYS A 100 1.64 16.21 -2.78
CA LYS A 100 1.83 16.01 -1.34
C LYS A 100 1.47 14.57 -1.01
N ILE A 101 2.41 13.85 -0.40
CA ILE A 101 2.15 12.55 0.20
C ILE A 101 1.21 12.73 1.39
N VAL A 102 0.06 12.05 1.34
CA VAL A 102 -0.98 12.08 2.38
C VAL A 102 -1.13 10.74 3.11
N LEU A 103 -0.58 9.67 2.55
CA LEU A 103 -0.48 8.35 3.17
C LEU A 103 0.88 7.74 2.80
N GLU A 104 1.53 7.13 3.78
CA GLU A 104 2.72 6.28 3.63
C GLU A 104 2.60 5.12 4.63
N GLN A 105 2.63 3.88 4.13
CA GLN A 105 2.43 2.65 4.90
C GLN A 105 3.30 1.53 4.32
N LEU A 106 4.54 1.48 4.78
CA LEU A 106 5.57 0.55 4.27
C LEU A 106 5.29 -0.90 4.68
N GLU A 107 4.79 -1.10 5.90
CA GLU A 107 4.52 -2.41 6.48
C GLU A 107 3.14 -2.93 6.08
N ASP A 108 3.00 -4.25 6.00
CA ASP A 108 1.71 -4.91 5.77
C ASP A 108 0.81 -4.70 7.01
N PRO A 109 -0.31 -3.97 6.89
CA PRO A 109 -1.21 -3.73 8.01
C PRO A 109 -1.97 -5.00 8.48
N PHE A 110 -1.93 -6.07 7.68
CA PHE A 110 -2.64 -7.32 7.89
C PHE A 110 -1.75 -8.44 8.49
N GLU A 111 -0.43 -8.27 8.52
CA GLU A 111 0.54 -9.30 8.96
C GLU A 111 0.29 -9.82 10.39
N THR A 112 -0.18 -8.95 11.29
CA THR A 112 -0.48 -9.34 12.69
C THR A 112 -1.70 -10.26 12.85
N ARG A 113 -2.51 -10.49 11.80
CA ARG A 113 -3.61 -11.47 11.84
C ARG A 113 -3.13 -12.89 11.61
N ILE A 114 -2.11 -13.08 10.77
CA ILE A 114 -1.51 -14.40 10.51
C ILE A 114 -1.04 -15.02 11.84
N LEU A 115 -0.45 -14.22 12.74
CA LEU A 115 -0.01 -14.68 14.05
C LEU A 115 -1.14 -15.00 15.04
N LYS A 116 -2.36 -14.49 14.83
CA LYS A 116 -3.52 -14.77 15.70
C LYS A 116 -4.32 -16.00 15.26
N GLU A 117 -4.17 -16.43 14.01
CA GLU A 117 -4.87 -17.60 13.47
C GLU A 117 -4.03 -18.89 13.53
N LEU A 118 -2.73 -18.79 13.79
CA LEU A 118 -1.89 -19.95 14.09
C LEU A 118 -2.28 -20.54 15.45
N PRO A 119 -2.61 -21.84 15.55
CA PRO A 119 -2.78 -22.49 16.83
C PRO A 119 -1.48 -22.33 17.64
N MET A 120 -1.61 -22.06 18.95
CA MET A 120 -0.50 -21.74 19.86
C MET A 120 0.66 -22.76 19.82
N ASP A 121 0.41 -23.97 19.34
CA ASP A 121 1.38 -25.05 19.16
C ASP A 121 2.38 -24.82 18.01
N GLU A 122 2.06 -23.99 17.01
CA GLU A 122 2.96 -23.63 15.90
C GLU A 122 3.81 -22.39 16.21
N LEU A 123 3.28 -21.44 16.99
CA LEU A 123 4.04 -20.27 17.48
C LEU A 123 5.24 -20.70 18.34
N ASN A 124 5.07 -21.72 19.18
CA ASN A 124 6.16 -22.28 19.98
C ASN A 124 7.26 -22.95 19.13
N GLN A 125 6.97 -23.40 17.90
CA GLN A 125 7.98 -23.99 17.02
C GLN A 125 8.80 -22.93 16.27
N LEU A 126 8.18 -21.80 15.92
CA LEU A 126 8.87 -20.65 15.31
C LEU A 126 9.83 -19.96 16.28
N GLU A 127 9.46 -19.82 17.56
CA GLU A 127 10.37 -19.27 18.59
C GLU A 127 11.55 -20.22 18.87
N ASN A 128 11.33 -21.53 18.88
CA ASN A 128 12.39 -22.51 19.12
C ASN A 128 13.38 -22.62 17.94
N ASN A 129 12.91 -22.52 16.70
CA ASN A 129 13.78 -22.56 15.51
C ASN A 129 14.62 -21.27 15.33
N SER A 130 14.14 -20.14 15.84
CA SER A 130 14.88 -18.86 15.83
C SER A 130 16.03 -18.83 16.86
N LEU A 131 15.89 -19.58 17.96
CA LEU A 131 16.90 -19.66 19.02
C LEU A 131 18.04 -20.65 18.73
N GLU A 132 17.81 -21.72 17.95
CA GLU A 132 18.86 -22.71 17.64
C GLU A 132 19.87 -22.25 16.58
N SER A 133 19.61 -21.18 15.83
CA SER A 133 20.55 -20.69 14.81
C SER A 133 21.65 -19.74 15.35
N ARG A 134 21.69 -19.48 16.66
CA ARG A 134 22.59 -18.46 17.24
C ARG A 134 23.65 -18.96 18.23
N CYS A 135 23.80 -20.25 18.48
CA CYS A 135 24.89 -20.74 19.33
C CYS A 135 25.42 -22.10 18.87
N SER A 136 26.47 -22.10 18.05
CA SER A 136 27.60 -23.04 18.13
C SER A 136 28.63 -22.73 17.04
N ASN A 137 29.42 -21.68 17.26
CA ASN A 137 30.76 -21.55 16.67
C ASN A 137 31.66 -21.04 17.78
N ASP A 138 32.05 -21.93 18.69
CA ASP A 138 33.13 -21.72 19.65
C ASP A 138 33.63 -23.09 20.12
N HIS A 139 34.63 -23.64 19.44
CA HIS A 139 36.01 -23.72 19.95
C HIS A 139 36.85 -24.74 19.19
N ASP A 140 38.00 -24.23 18.72
CA ASP A 140 39.19 -24.96 18.27
C ASP A 140 39.80 -25.82 19.39
N ASN A 141 40.17 -27.06 19.06
CA ASN A 141 41.53 -27.67 19.16
C ASN A 141 41.48 -29.19 18.97
#